data_AF-A0A942TS23-F1
#
_entry.id   AF-A0A942TS23-F1
#
_cell.length_a   1.000
_cell.length_b   1.000
_cell.length_c   1.000
_cell.angle_alpha   90.00
_cell.angle_beta   90.00
_cell.angle_gamma   90.00
#
_symmetry.space_group_name_H-M   'P 1'
#
loop_
_entity.id
_entity.type
_entity.pdbx_description
1 polymer ?
#
loop_
_entity_poly.entity_id
_entity_poly.type
_entity_poly.pdbx_seq_one_letter_code
_entity_poly.pdbx_strand_id
1 'polypeptide(L)'
;MDDLQHLCHQYAQIVNGKPKIDHGVCSVEIGRNLHLTIQGRVSRSALPAGITFESLDYAGNALNLGEVAVLQDELPLFITILVKNHLIVSAVHNHWIFTNPTILYVHFQSVEPPLSFAQKVAEALKVLKG
;
A
#
# COMPACT_ATOMS: atom_id res chain seq x y z
N MET A 1 19.62 13.72 6.97
CA MET A 1 18.73 14.03 5.84
C MET A 1 19.02 13.08 4.67
N ASP A 2 20.29 12.90 4.31
CA ASP A 2 20.74 11.93 3.29
C ASP A 2 20.36 10.47 3.58
N ASP A 3 20.38 10.05 4.85
CA ASP A 3 20.06 8.67 5.24
C ASP A 3 18.58 8.33 5.03
N LEU A 4 17.66 9.22 5.44
CA LEU A 4 16.22 9.08 5.18
C LEU A 4 15.94 9.06 3.67
N GLN A 5 16.67 9.88 2.90
CA GLN A 5 16.54 9.91 1.46
C GLN A 5 16.97 8.57 0.85
N HIS A 6 18.13 8.03 1.21
CA HIS A 6 18.61 6.74 0.73
C HIS A 6 17.64 5.61 1.08
N LEU A 7 17.22 5.54 2.34
CA LEU A 7 16.26 4.55 2.84
C LEU A 7 14.93 4.62 2.08
N CYS A 8 14.39 5.83 1.86
CA CYS A 8 13.15 6.01 1.12
C CYS A 8 13.25 5.60 -0.36
N HIS A 9 14.42 5.78 -1.00
CA HIS A 9 14.64 5.30 -2.36
C HIS A 9 14.66 3.77 -2.41
N GLN A 10 15.36 3.10 -1.48
CA GLN A 10 15.37 1.63 -1.40
C GLN A 10 13.97 1.08 -1.11
N TYR A 11 13.26 1.71 -0.18
CA TYR A 11 11.88 1.39 0.17
C TYR A 11 10.95 1.44 -1.06
N ALA A 12 11.06 2.49 -1.87
CA ALA A 12 10.29 2.63 -3.11
C ALA A 12 10.66 1.61 -4.19
N GLN A 13 11.96 1.29 -4.33
CA GLN A 13 12.43 0.30 -5.29
C GLN A 13 11.84 -1.09 -5.04
N ILE A 14 11.69 -1.49 -3.77
CA ILE A 14 11.16 -2.82 -3.40
C ILE A 14 9.73 -3.03 -3.92
N VAL A 15 8.90 -1.99 -3.91
CA VAL A 15 7.50 -2.05 -4.37
C VAL A 15 7.30 -1.47 -5.77
N ASN A 16 8.38 -1.17 -6.49
CA ASN A 16 8.35 -0.53 -7.81
C ASN A 16 7.49 0.76 -7.85
N GLY A 17 7.57 1.55 -6.78
CA GLY A 17 6.77 2.76 -6.59
C GLY A 17 7.56 4.05 -6.71
N LYS A 18 6.87 5.19 -6.56
CA LYS A 18 7.48 6.53 -6.62
C LYS A 18 7.64 7.10 -5.20
N PRO A 19 8.88 7.38 -4.75
CA PRO A 19 9.09 7.95 -3.42
C PRO A 19 8.74 9.44 -3.37
N LYS A 20 8.24 9.87 -2.22
CA LYS A 20 8.11 11.27 -1.82
C LYS A 20 8.45 11.37 -0.34
N ILE A 21 9.28 12.33 0.03
CA ILE A 21 9.55 12.65 1.43
C ILE A 21 8.90 13.98 1.74
N ASP A 22 8.10 14.03 2.80
CA ASP A 22 7.49 15.25 3.29
C ASP A 22 7.39 15.21 4.81
N HIS A 23 7.81 16.27 5.49
CA HIS A 23 7.79 16.39 6.96
C HIS A 23 8.35 15.16 7.74
N GLY A 24 9.37 14.49 7.21
CA GLY A 24 9.99 13.31 7.84
C GLY A 24 9.27 11.98 7.59
N VAL A 25 8.19 11.99 6.80
CA VAL A 25 7.46 10.82 6.34
C VAL A 25 7.96 10.45 4.94
N CYS A 26 8.32 9.19 4.74
CA CYS A 26 8.52 8.65 3.39
C CYS A 26 7.21 8.00 2.94
N SER A 27 6.70 8.44 1.78
CA SER A 27 5.52 7.88 1.14
C SER A 27 5.89 7.33 -0.23
N VAL A 28 5.35 6.17 -0.58
CA VAL A 28 5.55 5.53 -1.88
C VAL A 28 4.20 5.29 -2.52
N GLU A 29 3.99 5.93 -3.68
CA GLU A 29 2.82 5.68 -4.51
C GLU A 29 3.08 4.48 -5.43
N ILE A 30 2.12 3.57 -5.49
CA ILE A 30 2.15 2.35 -6.29
C ILE A 30 1.06 2.47 -7.35
N GLY A 31 1.42 2.24 -8.61
CA GLY A 31 0.48 2.37 -9.71
C GLY A 31 -0.65 1.34 -9.61
N ARG A 32 -1.90 1.81 -9.65
CA ARG A 32 -3.09 0.98 -9.84
C ARG A 32 -3.90 1.54 -11.00
N ASN A 33 -3.95 0.80 -12.10
CA ASN A 33 -4.70 1.21 -13.29
C ASN A 33 -5.82 0.21 -13.60
N LEU A 34 -6.98 0.43 -12.96
CA LEU A 34 -8.15 -0.40 -13.17
C LEU A 34 -9.20 0.34 -13.98
N HIS A 35 -9.74 -0.32 -15.00
CA HIS A 35 -10.91 0.16 -15.72
C HIS A 35 -12.16 -0.10 -14.91
N LEU A 36 -12.78 0.95 -14.37
CA LEU A 36 -14.00 0.83 -13.59
C LEU A 36 -15.03 1.88 -13.97
N THR A 37 -16.28 1.55 -13.66
CA THR A 37 -17.41 2.48 -13.73
C THR A 37 -18.00 2.70 -12.35
N ILE A 38 -18.55 3.88 -12.10
CA ILE A 38 -19.34 4.22 -10.92
C ILE A 38 -20.70 4.69 -11.43
N GLN A 39 -21.79 4.04 -11.01
CA GLN A 39 -23.14 4.31 -11.53
C GLN A 39 -23.20 4.31 -13.06
N GLY A 40 -22.47 3.39 -13.71
CA GLY A 40 -22.42 3.24 -15.17
C GLY A 40 -21.58 4.27 -15.93
N ARG A 41 -20.85 5.17 -15.25
CA ARG A 41 -19.93 6.12 -15.88
C ARG A 41 -18.48 5.72 -15.61
N VAL A 42 -17.62 5.78 -16.63
CA VAL A 42 -16.19 5.49 -16.50
C VAL A 42 -15.56 6.45 -15.48
N SER A 43 -14.91 5.89 -14.46
CA SER A 43 -14.13 6.66 -13.50
C SER A 43 -12.70 6.84 -14.00
N ARG A 44 -12.14 8.02 -13.74
CA ARG A 44 -10.71 8.34 -13.95
C ARG A 44 -10.03 8.75 -12.64
N SER A 45 -10.72 8.59 -11.51
CA SER A 45 -10.16 8.91 -10.21
C SER A 45 -8.95 8.02 -9.91
N ALA A 46 -7.94 8.61 -9.27
CA ALA A 46 -6.81 7.83 -8.76
C ALA A 46 -7.31 6.78 -7.77
N LEU A 47 -6.85 5.55 -7.95
CA LEU A 47 -7.04 4.47 -6.98
C LEU A 47 -5.85 4.46 -6.04
N PRO A 48 -6.01 4.82 -4.76
CA PRO A 48 -4.90 4.84 -3.82
C PRO A 48 -4.32 3.43 -3.69
N ALA A 49 -3.02 3.33 -3.95
CA ALA A 49 -2.19 2.25 -3.52
C ALA A 49 -0.84 2.84 -3.13
N GLY A 50 -0.42 2.55 -1.91
CA GLY A 50 0.81 3.11 -1.40
C GLY A 50 1.13 2.65 0.00
N ILE A 51 2.36 2.94 0.38
CA ILE A 51 2.90 2.63 1.69
C ILE A 51 3.70 3.80 2.22
N THR A 52 3.69 3.96 3.53
CA THR A 52 4.46 5.00 4.22
C THR A 52 5.26 4.41 5.36
N PHE A 53 6.34 5.09 5.72
CA PHE A 53 6.97 4.91 7.01
C PHE A 53 7.30 6.25 7.65
N GLU A 54 7.21 6.30 8.97
CA GLU A 54 7.51 7.48 9.79
C GLU A 54 7.97 7.07 11.19
N SER A 55 8.41 8.04 12.00
CA SER A 55 8.81 7.82 13.39
C SER A 55 9.89 6.74 13.56
N LEU A 56 10.95 6.79 12.73
CA LEU A 56 12.08 5.86 12.81
C LEU A 56 12.82 6.00 14.15
N ASP A 57 12.93 4.91 14.89
CA ASP A 57 13.61 4.85 16.19
C ASP A 57 15.11 4.50 16.07
N TYR A 58 15.83 4.56 17.20
CA TYR A 58 17.26 4.22 17.26
C TYR A 58 17.56 2.73 17.02
N ALA A 59 16.55 1.86 17.09
CA ALA A 59 16.67 0.43 16.79
C ALA A 59 16.39 0.13 15.30
N GLY A 60 16.03 1.14 14.51
CA GLY A 60 15.74 1.02 13.09
C GLY A 60 14.30 0.60 12.77
N ASN A 61 13.39 0.60 13.74
CA ASN A 61 11.97 0.34 13.50
C ASN A 61 11.22 1.63 13.21
N ALA A 62 10.20 1.55 12.36
CA ALA A 62 9.32 2.67 12.04
C ALA A 62 7.86 2.27 12.21
N LEU A 63 6.99 3.26 12.36
CA LEU A 63 5.56 3.07 12.10
C LEU A 63 5.38 2.96 10.59
N ASN A 64 4.96 1.78 10.13
CA ASN A 64 4.69 1.52 8.72
C ASN A 64 3.18 1.39 8.49
N LEU A 65 2.68 2.08 7.45
CA LEU A 65 1.26 2.07 7.08
C LEU A 65 1.14 1.74 5.60
N GLY A 66 0.03 1.11 5.23
CA GLY A 66 -0.31 0.84 3.84
C GLY A 66 -1.80 0.99 3.59
N GLU A 67 -2.10 1.45 2.38
CA GLU A 67 -3.46 1.52 1.83
C GLU A 67 -3.39 0.99 0.40
N VAL A 68 -4.25 0.02 0.07
CA VAL A 68 -4.35 -0.51 -1.29
C VAL A 68 -5.81 -0.71 -1.67
N ALA A 69 -6.22 -0.06 -2.75
CA ALA A 69 -7.45 -0.38 -3.47
C ALA A 69 -7.29 -1.72 -4.17
N VAL A 70 -8.18 -2.68 -3.92
CA VAL A 70 -8.18 -4.05 -4.47
C VAL A 70 -9.50 -4.35 -5.18
N LEU A 71 -9.46 -5.25 -6.17
CA LEU A 71 -10.69 -5.87 -6.68
C LEU A 71 -11.27 -6.82 -5.62
N GLN A 72 -12.60 -6.98 -5.62
CA GLN A 72 -13.27 -7.89 -4.67
C GLN A 72 -12.72 -9.33 -4.72
N ASP A 73 -12.30 -9.81 -5.90
CA ASP A 73 -11.74 -11.15 -6.07
C ASP A 73 -10.25 -11.27 -5.68
N GLU A 74 -9.51 -10.16 -5.62
CA GLU A 74 -8.13 -10.09 -5.11
C GLU A 74 -8.09 -10.14 -3.57
N LEU A 75 -9.15 -9.65 -2.91
CA LEU A 75 -9.19 -9.42 -1.46
C LEU A 75 -8.75 -10.63 -0.62
N PRO A 76 -9.28 -11.85 -0.83
CA PRO A 76 -9.00 -12.97 0.07
C PRO A 76 -7.51 -13.34 0.08
N LEU A 77 -6.88 -13.37 -1.10
CA LEU A 77 -5.48 -13.76 -1.23
C LEU A 77 -4.56 -12.62 -0.75
N PHE A 78 -4.91 -11.37 -1.04
CA PHE A 78 -4.17 -10.20 -0.54
C PHE A 78 -4.13 -10.18 0.99
N ILE A 79 -5.28 -10.31 1.67
CA ILE A 79 -5.36 -10.37 3.14
C ILE A 79 -4.58 -11.57 3.69
N THR A 80 -4.70 -12.74 3.04
CA THR A 80 -3.99 -13.95 3.50
C THR A 80 -2.48 -13.73 3.55
N ILE A 81 -1.90 -13.08 2.54
CA ILE A 81 -0.46 -12.81 2.49
C ILE A 81 -0.05 -11.76 3.54
N LEU A 82 -0.85 -10.71 3.74
CA LEU A 82 -0.60 -9.71 4.79
C LEU A 82 -0.55 -10.36 6.17
N VAL A 83 -1.55 -11.17 6.51
CA VAL A 83 -1.65 -11.86 7.80
C VAL A 83 -0.53 -12.87 7.98
N LYS A 84 -0.20 -13.64 6.93
CA LYS A 84 0.93 -14.59 6.94
C LYS A 84 2.27 -13.88 7.22
N ASN A 85 2.41 -12.63 6.78
CA ASN A 85 3.59 -11.79 7.03
C ASN A 85 3.52 -10.99 8.34
N HIS A 86 2.55 -11.29 9.21
CA HIS A 86 2.32 -10.63 10.50
C HIS A 86 2.01 -9.13 10.37
N LEU A 87 1.44 -8.70 9.24
CA LEU A 87 0.92 -7.35 9.07
C LEU A 87 -0.51 -7.28 9.61
N ILE A 88 -0.79 -6.27 10.43
CA ILE A 88 -2.11 -6.06 11.02
C ILE A 88 -2.99 -5.41 9.96
N VAL A 89 -4.07 -6.07 9.55
CA VAL A 89 -5.11 -5.45 8.70
C VAL A 89 -6.01 -4.62 9.61
N SER A 90 -5.96 -3.29 9.48
CA SER A 90 -6.69 -2.35 10.34
C SER A 90 -8.08 -2.02 9.82
N ALA A 91 -8.31 -2.07 8.51
CA ALA A 91 -9.64 -1.86 7.93
C ALA A 91 -9.78 -2.51 6.54
N VAL A 92 -11.02 -2.91 6.23
CA VAL A 92 -11.48 -3.25 4.87
C VAL A 92 -12.79 -2.52 4.64
N HIS A 93 -12.85 -1.66 3.62
CA HIS A 93 -14.04 -0.85 3.33
C HIS A 93 -14.12 -0.44 1.86
N ASN A 94 -15.08 0.40 1.49
CA ASN A 94 -15.27 0.92 0.14
C ASN A 94 -15.42 2.44 0.15
N HIS A 95 -14.69 3.15 -0.72
CA HIS A 95 -14.88 4.60 -0.92
C HIS A 95 -16.15 4.92 -1.72
N TRP A 96 -16.51 4.05 -2.67
CA TRP A 96 -17.68 4.23 -3.52
C TRP A 96 -18.55 2.98 -3.50
N ILE A 97 -19.85 3.18 -3.68
CA ILE A 97 -20.82 2.12 -3.95
C ILE A 97 -21.18 2.13 -5.44
N PHE A 98 -21.74 1.03 -5.94
CA PHE A 98 -22.09 0.84 -7.36
C PHE A 98 -20.88 0.96 -8.30
N THR A 99 -19.71 0.50 -7.85
CA THR A 99 -18.57 0.33 -8.74
C THR A 99 -18.69 -0.98 -9.50
N ASN A 100 -18.32 -0.97 -10.78
CA ASN A 100 -18.19 -2.18 -11.59
C ASN A 100 -16.82 -2.14 -12.31
N PRO A 101 -15.89 -3.05 -11.98
CA PRO A 101 -15.98 -4.09 -10.94
C PRO A 101 -16.04 -3.50 -9.52
N THR A 102 -16.41 -4.34 -8.53
CA THR A 102 -16.40 -3.94 -7.11
C THR A 102 -14.97 -3.73 -6.61
N ILE A 103 -14.70 -2.56 -6.04
CA ILE A 103 -13.42 -2.17 -5.46
C ILE A 103 -13.56 -2.03 -3.94
N LEU A 104 -12.56 -2.53 -3.23
CA LEU A 104 -12.42 -2.41 -1.77
C LEU A 104 -11.06 -1.77 -1.45
N TYR A 105 -10.92 -1.27 -0.23
CA TYR A 105 -9.72 -0.61 0.27
C TYR A 105 -9.27 -1.34 1.51
N VAL A 106 -8.00 -1.72 1.52
CA VAL A 106 -7.40 -2.44 2.64
C VAL A 106 -6.35 -1.55 3.28
N HIS A 107 -6.53 -1.24 4.56
CA HIS A 107 -5.54 -0.59 5.39
C HIS A 107 -4.81 -1.63 6.23
N PHE A 108 -3.50 -1.48 6.33
CA PHE A 108 -2.66 -2.37 7.14
C PHE A 108 -1.46 -1.64 7.72
N GLN A 109 -0.89 -2.20 8.79
CA GLN A 109 0.17 -1.53 9.55
C GLN A 109 1.10 -2.51 10.26
N SER A 110 2.27 -2.03 10.66
CA SER A 110 3.22 -2.71 11.54
C SER A 110 4.21 -1.72 12.17
N VAL A 111 4.94 -2.17 13.19
CA VAL A 111 6.13 -1.50 13.70
C VAL A 111 7.32 -2.43 13.50
N GLU A 112 8.15 -2.13 12.50
CA GLU A 112 9.31 -2.93 12.09
C GLU A 112 10.23 -2.12 11.16
N PRO A 113 11.40 -2.64 10.73
CA PRO A 113 12.25 -1.94 9.78
C PRO A 113 11.53 -1.68 8.45
N PRO A 114 11.59 -0.46 7.89
CA PRO A 114 10.85 -0.10 6.67
C PRO A 114 11.10 -1.04 5.49
N LEU A 115 12.35 -1.47 5.29
CA LEU A 115 12.67 -2.35 4.17
C LEU A 115 12.07 -3.76 4.33
N SER A 116 11.95 -4.26 5.57
CA SER A 116 11.26 -5.53 5.85
C SER A 116 9.76 -5.40 5.59
N PHE A 117 9.15 -4.30 6.02
CA PHE A 117 7.75 -4.01 5.71
C PHE A 117 7.52 -3.96 4.19
N ALA A 118 8.32 -3.20 3.44
CA ALA A 118 8.18 -3.12 1.98
C ALA A 118 8.31 -4.48 1.29
N GLN A 119 9.20 -5.37 1.75
CA GLN A 119 9.37 -6.70 1.18
C GLN A 119 8.10 -7.57 1.35
N LYS A 120 7.51 -7.53 2.55
CA LYS A 120 6.26 -8.24 2.86
C LYS A 120 5.10 -7.70 2.03
N VAL A 121 5.03 -6.37 1.89
CA VAL A 121 4.02 -5.73 1.04
C VAL A 121 4.23 -6.10 -0.43
N ALA A 122 5.47 -6.10 -0.92
CA ALA A 122 5.79 -6.53 -2.28
C ALA A 122 5.36 -7.97 -2.56
N GLU A 123 5.38 -8.88 -1.59
CA GLU A 123 4.79 -10.22 -1.73
C GLU A 123 3.27 -10.14 -1.91
N ALA A 124 2.58 -9.36 -1.08
CA ALA A 124 1.13 -9.19 -1.18
C ALA A 124 0.72 -8.51 -2.50
N LEU A 125 1.51 -7.57 -3.01
CA LEU A 125 1.19 -6.88 -4.26
C LEU A 125 1.20 -7.80 -5.49
N LYS A 126 1.94 -8.93 -5.45
CA LYS A 126 2.03 -9.87 -6.59
C LYS A 126 0.71 -10.56 -6.95
N VAL A 127 -0.26 -10.57 -6.04
CA VAL A 127 -1.55 -11.23 -6.29
C VAL A 127 -2.59 -10.29 -6.90
N LEU A 128 -2.22 -9.03 -7.05
CA LEU A 128 -3.05 -7.99 -7.62
C LEU A 128 -2.93 -8.04 -9.15
N LYS A 129 -4.05 -7.80 -9.82
CA LYS A 129 -4.14 -7.64 -11.26
C LYS A 129 -3.92 -6.16 -11.60
N GLY A 130 -3.15 -5.91 -12.65
CA GLY A 130 -2.89 -4.57 -13.18
C GLY A 130 -1.88 -3.81 -12.35
#